data_AF-B8J6M4-F1
#
_entry.id   AF-B8J6M4-F1
#
_cell.length_a   1.000
_cell.length_b   1.000
_cell.length_c   1.000
_cell.angle_alpha   90.00
_cell.angle_beta   90.00
_cell.angle_gamma   90.00
#
_symmetry.space_group_name_H-M   'P 1'
#
loop_
_entity.id
_entity.type
_entity.pdbx_description
1 polymer ?
#
loop_
_entity_poly.entity_id
_entity_poly.type
_entity_poly.pdbx_seq_one_letter_code
_entity_poly.pdbx_strand_id
1 'polypeptide(L)'
;MPQQPRVIDLRALPPQVRHGLVFQCFDALPTGDSMVIVNDHDPMPLLQQFRFVRPGEAQHEYLEQGPAAWQVRIERKAPGRQAAAPAGGAPDSVTGYLEADHRRLDAILPEVERLAAAGEYRDAARRFAEFTSGLDRHIDAEEQVLFPTFEDATGMASGPTQVMRMEHVQIRERMREAAGSLDREDAGGLAAAVGGLTQVLSVHNMKEEHMLYPMSDRAVQGEAHRQLVQRLRAVTEATP
;
A
#
# COMPACT_ATOMS: atom_id res chain seq x y z
N MET A 1 -38.63 0.41 -3.68
CA MET A 1 -38.26 -0.38 -4.87
C MET A 1 -36.78 -0.65 -4.74
N PRO A 2 -36.29 -1.91 -4.68
CA PRO A 2 -34.86 -2.16 -4.72
C PRO A 2 -34.32 -1.64 -6.06
N GLN A 3 -33.29 -0.80 -6.02
CA GLN A 3 -32.65 -0.30 -7.24
C GLN A 3 -31.98 -1.47 -7.99
N GLN A 4 -32.07 -1.49 -9.31
CA GLN A 4 -31.32 -2.46 -10.12
C GLN A 4 -29.82 -2.22 -9.90
N PRO A 5 -29.04 -3.27 -9.58
CA PRO A 5 -27.61 -3.11 -9.33
C PRO A 5 -26.91 -2.66 -10.61
N ARG A 6 -25.98 -1.69 -10.48
CA ARG A 6 -25.18 -1.19 -11.60
C ARG A 6 -24.33 -2.34 -12.15
N VAL A 7 -24.42 -2.58 -13.47
CA VAL A 7 -23.63 -3.63 -14.15
C VAL A 7 -22.37 -3.01 -14.76
N ILE A 8 -21.21 -3.66 -14.55
CA ILE A 8 -19.91 -3.28 -15.08
C ILE A 8 -19.37 -4.45 -15.90
N ASP A 9 -19.27 -4.28 -17.21
CA ASP A 9 -18.69 -5.29 -18.10
C ASP A 9 -17.17 -5.08 -18.23
N LEU A 10 -16.40 -6.01 -17.66
CA LEU A 10 -14.94 -5.95 -17.64
C LEU A 10 -14.31 -6.51 -18.91
N ARG A 11 -15.07 -7.27 -19.71
CA ARG A 11 -14.54 -7.98 -20.89
C ARG A 11 -14.01 -7.03 -21.96
N ALA A 12 -14.59 -5.83 -22.05
CA ALA A 12 -14.19 -4.78 -22.98
C ALA A 12 -13.02 -3.92 -22.48
N LEU A 13 -12.54 -4.13 -21.25
CA LEU A 13 -11.53 -3.29 -20.61
C LEU A 13 -10.15 -3.95 -20.58
N PRO A 14 -9.06 -3.18 -20.74
CA PRO A 14 -7.70 -3.66 -20.52
C PRO A 14 -7.51 -4.22 -19.09
N PRO A 15 -6.82 -5.36 -18.91
CA PRO A 15 -6.66 -5.99 -17.59
C PRO A 15 -6.13 -5.06 -16.49
N GLN A 16 -5.21 -4.16 -16.84
CA GLN A 16 -4.55 -3.24 -15.90
C GLN A 16 -5.52 -2.23 -15.27
N VAL A 17 -6.64 -1.91 -15.94
CA VAL A 17 -7.62 -0.93 -15.44
C VAL A 17 -8.82 -1.58 -14.75
N ARG A 18 -9.04 -2.88 -14.95
CA ARG A 18 -10.24 -3.60 -14.46
C ARG A 18 -10.40 -3.45 -12.95
N HIS A 19 -9.39 -3.82 -12.17
CA HIS A 19 -9.49 -3.84 -10.71
C HIS A 19 -9.69 -2.42 -10.15
N GLY A 20 -8.89 -1.45 -10.60
CA GLY A 20 -9.01 -0.06 -10.17
C GLY A 20 -10.40 0.53 -10.41
N LEU A 21 -10.99 0.29 -11.58
CA LEU A 21 -12.35 0.73 -11.89
C LEU A 21 -13.39 0.07 -10.99
N VAL A 22 -13.26 -1.24 -10.72
CA VAL A 22 -14.20 -1.95 -9.84
C VAL A 22 -14.14 -1.41 -8.41
N PHE A 23 -12.94 -1.18 -7.86
CA PHE A 23 -12.79 -0.57 -6.53
C PHE A 23 -13.36 0.85 -6.47
N GLN A 24 -13.07 1.68 -7.49
CA GLN A 24 -13.65 3.03 -7.58
C GLN A 24 -15.19 2.99 -7.60
N CYS A 25 -15.76 2.06 -8.38
CA CYS A 25 -17.21 1.90 -8.45
C CYS A 25 -17.79 1.37 -7.14
N PHE A 26 -17.11 0.45 -6.46
CA PHE A 26 -17.50 -0.06 -5.14
C PHE A 26 -17.54 1.06 -4.10
N ASP A 27 -16.49 1.88 -4.03
CA ASP A 27 -16.35 2.94 -3.04
C ASP A 27 -17.42 4.04 -3.21
N ALA A 28 -17.92 4.21 -4.45
CA ALA A 28 -19.01 5.11 -4.78
C ALA A 28 -20.41 4.55 -4.44
N LEU A 29 -20.55 3.26 -4.10
CA LEU A 29 -21.83 2.69 -3.71
C LEU A 29 -22.25 3.17 -2.32
N PRO A 30 -23.52 3.52 -2.10
CA PRO A 30 -24.08 3.62 -0.75
C PRO A 30 -23.94 2.29 0.02
N THR A 31 -23.90 2.37 1.35
CA THR A 31 -23.96 1.17 2.18
C THR A 31 -25.31 0.46 2.02
N GLY A 32 -25.28 -0.85 1.80
CA GLY A 32 -26.44 -1.70 1.49
C GLY A 32 -26.71 -1.85 -0.02
N ASP A 33 -26.08 -1.03 -0.85
CA ASP A 33 -26.19 -1.14 -2.30
C ASP A 33 -25.17 -2.12 -2.88
N SER A 34 -25.37 -2.47 -4.15
CA SER A 34 -24.58 -3.48 -4.84
C SER A 34 -24.35 -3.13 -6.30
N MET A 35 -23.27 -3.67 -6.85
CA MET A 35 -22.99 -3.69 -8.27
C MET A 35 -22.79 -5.13 -8.75
N VAL A 36 -22.84 -5.34 -10.07
CA VAL A 36 -22.55 -6.62 -10.71
C VAL A 36 -21.37 -6.42 -11.65
N ILE A 37 -20.36 -7.28 -11.54
CA ILE A 37 -19.27 -7.36 -12.51
C ILE A 37 -19.52 -8.53 -13.48
N VAL A 38 -19.19 -8.33 -14.75
CA VAL A 38 -19.20 -9.37 -15.78
C VAL A 38 -17.77 -9.55 -16.29
N ASN A 39 -17.25 -10.77 -16.22
CA ASN A 39 -15.88 -11.08 -16.61
C ASN A 39 -15.81 -12.29 -17.57
N ASP A 40 -14.72 -12.36 -18.33
CA ASP A 40 -14.41 -13.43 -19.29
C ASP A 40 -13.82 -14.69 -18.62
N HIS A 41 -13.42 -14.59 -17.36
CA HIS A 41 -12.93 -15.67 -16.50
C HIS A 41 -13.42 -15.48 -15.06
N ASP A 42 -13.20 -16.48 -14.19
CA ASP A 42 -13.54 -16.38 -12.77
C ASP A 42 -12.81 -15.19 -12.12
N PRO A 43 -13.53 -14.18 -11.58
CA PRO A 43 -12.94 -13.00 -10.97
C PRO A 43 -12.40 -13.26 -9.55
N MET A 44 -12.15 -14.51 -9.17
CA MET A 44 -11.64 -14.86 -7.84
C MET A 44 -10.44 -14.03 -7.36
N PRO A 45 -9.42 -13.70 -8.17
CA PRO A 45 -8.33 -12.80 -7.74
C PRO A 45 -8.83 -11.41 -7.29
N LEU A 46 -9.80 -10.83 -8.01
CA LEU A 46 -10.43 -9.57 -7.65
C LEU A 46 -11.27 -9.70 -6.37
N LEU A 47 -12.01 -10.80 -6.21
CA LEU A 47 -12.80 -11.06 -5.00
C LEU A 47 -11.92 -11.27 -3.77
N GLN A 48 -10.79 -11.96 -3.93
CA GLN A 48 -9.75 -12.04 -2.92
C GLN A 48 -9.23 -10.65 -2.58
N GLN A 49 -8.90 -9.82 -3.58
CA GLN A 49 -8.47 -8.45 -3.36
C GLN A 49 -9.52 -7.63 -2.57
N PHE A 50 -10.83 -7.82 -2.80
CA PHE A 50 -11.87 -7.20 -1.98
C PHE A 50 -11.84 -7.63 -0.51
N ARG A 51 -11.66 -8.94 -0.26
CA ARG A 51 -11.53 -9.47 1.10
C ARG A 51 -10.34 -8.86 1.83
N PHE A 52 -9.29 -8.51 1.09
CA PHE A 52 -8.09 -7.87 1.64
C PHE A 52 -8.22 -6.37 1.80
N VAL A 53 -8.69 -5.64 0.79
CA VAL A 53 -8.69 -4.18 0.74
C VAL A 53 -9.94 -3.57 1.42
N ARG A 54 -11.01 -4.35 1.56
CA ARG A 54 -12.31 -3.95 2.14
C ARG A 54 -12.85 -5.05 3.09
N PRO A 55 -12.09 -5.44 4.13
CA PRO A 55 -12.41 -6.60 4.96
C PRO A 55 -13.73 -6.42 5.71
N GLY A 56 -14.73 -7.25 5.39
CA GLY A 56 -16.07 -7.17 5.98
C GLY A 56 -16.96 -6.07 5.40
N GLU A 57 -16.43 -5.25 4.50
CA GLU A 57 -17.19 -4.24 3.75
C GLU A 57 -17.74 -4.79 2.44
N ALA A 58 -17.08 -5.78 1.82
CA ALA A 58 -17.55 -6.38 0.58
C ALA A 58 -18.12 -7.79 0.82
N GLN A 59 -19.40 -8.00 0.50
CA GLN A 59 -20.00 -9.32 0.39
C GLN A 59 -20.24 -9.63 -1.10
N HIS A 60 -19.79 -10.79 -1.57
CA HIS A 60 -19.98 -11.20 -2.96
C HIS A 60 -20.87 -12.44 -3.08
N GLU A 61 -21.58 -12.51 -4.21
CA GLU A 61 -22.44 -13.63 -4.60
C GLU A 61 -22.27 -13.88 -6.10
N TYR A 62 -22.00 -15.12 -6.48
CA TYR A 62 -21.96 -15.51 -7.89
C TYR A 62 -23.38 -15.62 -8.43
N LEU A 63 -23.69 -14.84 -9.46
CA LEU A 63 -24.95 -14.90 -10.20
C LEU A 63 -24.86 -15.87 -11.38
N GLU A 64 -23.69 -15.97 -12.00
CA GLU A 64 -23.40 -16.91 -13.11
C GLU A 64 -21.95 -17.39 -12.99
N GLN A 65 -21.74 -18.70 -13.18
CA GLN A 65 -20.44 -19.36 -13.06
C GLN A 65 -20.09 -20.11 -14.35
N GLY A 66 -19.81 -19.38 -15.43
CA GLY A 66 -19.24 -19.90 -16.68
C GLY A 66 -20.06 -21.00 -17.39
N PRO A 67 -19.58 -21.48 -18.55
CA PRO A 67 -18.44 -21.00 -19.30
C PRO A 67 -18.74 -19.78 -20.20
N ALA A 68 -20.01 -19.36 -20.33
CA ALA A 68 -20.41 -18.27 -21.21
C ALA A 68 -20.10 -16.87 -20.64
N ALA A 69 -20.31 -16.68 -19.33
CA ALA A 69 -19.92 -15.48 -18.61
C ALA A 69 -19.73 -15.79 -17.11
N TRP A 70 -18.91 -14.99 -16.43
CA TRP A 70 -18.83 -14.98 -14.98
C TRP A 70 -19.45 -13.69 -14.46
N GLN A 71 -20.54 -13.81 -13.72
CA GLN A 71 -21.26 -12.68 -13.16
C GLN A 71 -21.23 -12.74 -11.64
N VAL A 72 -20.74 -11.68 -11.00
CA VAL A 72 -20.64 -11.61 -9.55
C VAL A 72 -21.26 -10.32 -9.05
N ARG A 73 -22.23 -10.43 -8.15
CA ARG A 73 -22.78 -9.32 -7.39
C ARG A 73 -21.85 -9.03 -6.21
N ILE A 74 -21.48 -7.77 -6.04
CA ILE A 74 -20.69 -7.29 -4.90
C ILE A 74 -21.53 -6.23 -4.19
N GLU A 75 -21.91 -6.51 -2.94
CA GLU A 75 -22.64 -5.61 -2.05
C GLU A 75 -21.67 -4.91 -1.11
N ARG A 76 -21.87 -3.60 -0.92
CA ARG A 76 -21.17 -2.81 0.09
C ARG A 76 -21.92 -2.89 1.41
N LYS A 77 -21.36 -3.60 2.38
CA LYS A 77 -21.80 -3.61 3.78
C LYS A 77 -21.28 -2.37 4.51
N ALA A 78 -21.95 -2.05 5.62
CA ALA A 78 -21.39 -1.09 6.55
C ALA A 78 -20.03 -1.62 7.01
N PRO A 79 -19.00 -0.77 7.18
CA PRO A 79 -17.76 -1.20 7.79
C PRO A 79 -18.12 -1.87 9.12
N GLY A 80 -17.91 -3.19 9.17
CA GLY A 80 -18.13 -3.94 10.39
C GLY A 80 -17.32 -3.24 11.47
N ARG A 81 -17.89 -3.10 12.68
CA ARG A 81 -17.12 -2.69 13.84
C ARG A 81 -16.12 -3.80 14.16
N GLN A 82 -15.07 -3.93 13.35
CA GLN A 82 -13.80 -4.45 13.82
C GLN A 82 -13.37 -3.44 14.87
N ALA A 83 -13.02 -3.93 16.07
CA ALA A 83 -12.37 -3.08 17.05
C ALA A 83 -11.20 -2.42 16.32
N ALA A 84 -11.28 -1.09 16.18
CA ALA A 84 -10.15 -0.32 15.69
C ALA A 84 -8.98 -0.75 16.56
N ALA A 85 -7.97 -1.38 15.97
CA ALA A 85 -6.69 -1.47 16.64
C ALA A 85 -6.32 -0.03 17.00
N PRO A 86 -5.87 0.25 18.23
CA PRO A 86 -5.47 1.59 18.60
C PRO A 86 -4.48 2.11 17.57
N ALA A 87 -4.66 3.36 17.13
CA ALA A 87 -3.65 4.03 16.30
C ALA A 87 -2.33 4.00 17.08
N GLY A 88 -1.31 3.39 16.48
CA GLY A 88 -0.08 2.98 17.15
C GLY A 88 -0.13 1.53 17.63
N GLY A 89 0.44 0.62 16.83
CA GLY A 89 0.77 -0.73 17.27
C GLY A 89 1.71 -0.70 18.49
N ALA A 90 1.79 -1.80 19.23
CA ALA A 90 2.78 -1.91 20.30
C ALA A 90 4.19 -1.66 19.73
N PRO A 91 5.10 -0.98 20.43
CA PRO A 91 6.42 -0.62 19.89
C PRO A 91 7.28 -1.82 19.47
N ASP A 92 6.95 -3.01 19.98
CA ASP A 92 7.58 -4.29 19.63
C ASP A 92 6.78 -5.09 18.59
N SER A 93 5.84 -4.45 17.88
CA SER A 93 5.06 -5.03 16.79
C SER A 93 5.55 -4.55 15.42
N VAL A 94 5.15 -5.24 14.36
CA VAL A 94 5.44 -4.81 12.99
C VAL A 94 4.82 -3.44 12.75
N THR A 95 3.54 -3.27 13.10
CA THR A 95 2.84 -1.98 13.00
C THR A 95 3.57 -0.89 13.78
N GLY A 96 3.83 -1.11 15.07
CA GLY A 96 4.42 -0.07 15.91
C GLY A 96 5.84 0.32 15.47
N TYR A 97 6.63 -0.66 15.01
CA TYR A 97 8.00 -0.42 14.55
C TYR A 97 8.04 0.32 13.21
N LEU A 98 7.34 -0.18 12.19
CA LEU A 98 7.42 0.38 10.84
C LEU A 98 6.71 1.74 10.73
N GLU A 99 5.60 1.97 11.46
CA GLU A 99 5.01 3.31 11.58
C GLU A 99 5.97 4.32 12.23
N ALA A 100 6.77 3.89 13.20
CA ALA A 100 7.78 4.76 13.81
C ALA A 100 8.89 5.09 12.81
N ASP A 101 9.26 4.14 11.95
CA ASP A 101 10.23 4.37 10.89
C ASP A 101 9.70 5.29 9.79
N HIS A 102 8.43 5.15 9.38
CA HIS A 102 7.75 6.11 8.50
C HIS A 102 7.82 7.53 9.04
N ARG A 103 7.40 7.74 10.30
CA ARG A 103 7.47 9.07 10.94
C ARG A 103 8.89 9.64 10.97
N ARG A 104 9.91 8.78 11.17
CA ARG A 104 11.32 9.18 11.16
C ARG A 104 11.75 9.66 9.77
N LEU A 105 11.35 8.95 8.72
CA LEU A 105 11.69 9.28 7.33
C LEU A 105 10.94 10.52 6.85
N ASP A 106 9.63 10.61 7.11
CA ASP A 106 8.79 11.75 6.73
C ASP A 106 9.29 13.07 7.31
N ALA A 107 9.86 13.04 8.52
CA ALA A 107 10.41 14.22 9.18
C ALA A 107 11.64 14.82 8.45
N ILE A 108 12.28 14.10 7.53
CA ILE A 108 13.48 14.55 6.82
C ILE A 108 13.13 15.46 5.63
N LEU A 109 12.06 15.14 4.89
CA LEU A 109 11.74 15.83 3.64
C LEU A 109 11.49 17.33 3.79
N PRO A 110 10.76 17.83 4.81
CA PRO A 110 10.59 19.27 5.01
C PRO A 110 11.91 20.02 5.22
N GLU A 111 12.89 19.38 5.87
CA GLU A 111 14.21 19.97 6.08
C GLU A 111 15.02 20.03 4.78
N VAL A 112 14.91 19.01 3.92
CA VAL A 112 15.53 19.01 2.59
C VAL A 112 14.99 20.18 1.75
N GLU A 113 13.67 20.35 1.70
CA GLU A 113 13.04 21.46 0.96
C GLU A 113 13.45 22.83 1.52
N ARG A 114 13.50 22.97 2.85
CA ARG A 114 13.92 24.20 3.52
C ARG A 114 15.38 24.57 3.18
N LEU A 115 16.29 23.60 3.24
CA LEU A 115 17.71 23.80 2.91
C LEU A 115 17.89 24.19 1.44
N ALA A 116 17.21 23.50 0.52
CA ALA A 116 17.28 23.81 -0.90
C ALA A 116 16.69 25.20 -1.22
N ALA A 117 15.58 25.59 -0.59
CA ALA A 117 15.00 26.92 -0.74
C ALA A 117 15.92 28.04 -0.22
N ALA A 118 16.81 27.73 0.74
CA ALA A 118 17.86 28.63 1.22
C ALA A 118 19.13 28.63 0.34
N GLY A 119 19.18 27.81 -0.71
CA GLY A 119 20.36 27.64 -1.56
C GLY A 119 21.46 26.74 -0.94
N GLU A 120 21.18 26.06 0.17
CA GLU A 120 22.11 25.20 0.88
C GLU A 120 22.13 23.77 0.30
N TYR A 121 22.34 23.66 -1.02
CA TYR A 121 22.17 22.40 -1.77
C TYR A 121 23.06 21.26 -1.28
N ARG A 122 24.28 21.56 -0.80
CA ARG A 122 25.17 20.54 -0.22
C ARG A 122 24.57 19.89 1.03
N ASP A 123 23.98 20.69 1.91
CA ASP A 123 23.36 20.20 3.14
C ASP A 123 22.03 19.52 2.85
N ALA A 124 21.24 20.06 1.90
CA ALA A 124 20.03 19.43 1.40
C ALA A 124 20.31 18.05 0.81
N ALA A 125 21.35 17.92 -0.03
CA ALA A 125 21.76 16.64 -0.63
C ALA A 125 22.20 15.62 0.43
N ARG A 126 22.92 16.06 1.48
CA ARG A 126 23.30 15.17 2.59
C ARG A 126 22.07 14.67 3.35
N ARG A 127 21.12 15.55 3.69
CA ARG A 127 19.86 15.17 4.35
C ARG A 127 19.01 14.25 3.47
N PHE A 128 18.96 14.53 2.17
CA PHE A 128 18.22 13.70 1.23
C PHE A 128 18.87 12.32 1.07
N ALA A 129 20.20 12.21 1.09
CA ALA A 129 20.89 10.93 1.08
C ALA A 129 20.60 10.08 2.33
N GLU A 130 20.41 10.71 3.49
CA GLU A 130 19.97 10.02 4.72
C GLU A 130 18.54 9.48 4.56
N PHE A 131 17.65 10.26 3.95
CA PHE A 131 16.29 9.84 3.62
C PHE A 131 16.28 8.67 2.63
N THR A 132 16.97 8.78 1.49
CA THR A 132 16.94 7.74 0.44
C THR A 132 17.57 6.45 0.95
N SER A 133 18.72 6.53 1.63
CA SER A 133 19.35 5.36 2.24
C SER A 133 18.46 4.71 3.29
N GLY A 134 17.76 5.51 4.10
CA GLY A 134 16.82 5.02 5.08
C GLY A 134 15.59 4.34 4.46
N LEU A 135 15.00 4.96 3.44
CA LEU A 135 13.81 4.43 2.76
C LEU A 135 14.14 3.19 1.93
N ASP A 136 15.31 3.11 1.29
CA ASP A 136 15.74 1.89 0.60
C ASP A 136 15.90 0.71 1.58
N ARG A 137 16.49 0.93 2.76
CA ARG A 137 16.56 -0.11 3.79
C ARG A 137 15.20 -0.48 4.35
N HIS A 138 14.28 0.47 4.46
CA HIS A 138 12.89 0.22 4.84
C HIS A 138 12.23 -0.74 3.84
N ILE A 139 12.25 -0.36 2.56
CA ILE A 139 11.69 -1.16 1.47
C ILE A 139 12.35 -2.54 1.42
N ASP A 140 13.66 -2.63 1.60
CA ASP A 140 14.37 -3.92 1.63
C ASP A 140 13.93 -4.79 2.81
N ALA A 141 13.70 -4.21 3.99
CA ALA A 141 13.15 -4.92 5.13
C ALA A 141 11.76 -5.49 4.80
N GLU A 142 10.94 -4.73 4.10
CA GLU A 142 9.62 -5.20 3.68
C GLU A 142 9.70 -6.30 2.63
N GLU A 143 10.44 -6.07 1.54
CA GLU A 143 10.51 -6.97 0.39
C GLU A 143 11.23 -8.29 0.71
N GLN A 144 12.24 -8.26 1.58
CA GLN A 144 13.10 -9.40 1.88
C GLN A 144 12.75 -10.10 3.19
N VAL A 145 12.02 -9.44 4.10
CA VAL A 145 11.67 -10.00 5.41
C VAL A 145 10.16 -10.05 5.61
N LEU A 146 9.47 -8.90 5.56
CA LEU A 146 8.05 -8.84 5.90
C LEU A 146 7.19 -9.62 4.90
N PHE A 147 7.29 -9.29 3.62
CA PHE A 147 6.42 -9.85 2.59
C PHE A 147 6.59 -11.36 2.46
N PRO A 148 7.80 -11.94 2.41
CA PRO A 148 7.95 -13.40 2.40
C PRO A 148 7.33 -14.05 3.64
N THR A 149 7.58 -13.48 4.83
CA THR A 149 7.03 -14.04 6.08
C THR A 149 5.50 -13.96 6.10
N PHE A 150 4.91 -12.87 5.60
CA PHE A 150 3.48 -12.69 5.46
C PHE A 150 2.87 -13.66 4.43
N GLU A 151 3.49 -13.78 3.27
CA GLU A 151 3.07 -14.67 2.18
C GLU A 151 3.10 -16.13 2.64
N ASP A 152 4.16 -16.55 3.34
CA ASP A 152 4.28 -17.90 3.92
C ASP A 152 3.21 -18.18 4.97
N ALA A 153 2.90 -17.19 5.83
CA ALA A 153 1.91 -17.34 6.89
C ALA A 153 0.46 -17.35 6.38
N THR A 154 0.17 -16.66 5.26
CA THR A 154 -1.20 -16.45 4.77
C THR A 154 -1.53 -17.18 3.48
N GLY A 155 -0.52 -17.64 2.73
CA GLY A 155 -0.65 -18.19 1.38
C GLY A 155 -0.93 -17.14 0.29
N MET A 156 -0.89 -15.85 0.60
CA MET A 156 -1.30 -14.75 -0.29
C MET A 156 -0.17 -14.22 -1.20
N ALA A 157 0.49 -15.11 -1.95
CA ALA A 157 1.66 -14.74 -2.76
C ALA A 157 1.36 -13.80 -3.96
N SER A 158 0.13 -13.79 -4.47
CA SER A 158 -0.24 -13.04 -5.70
C SER A 158 -1.22 -11.88 -5.42
N GLY A 159 -1.04 -11.19 -4.29
CA GLY A 159 -2.01 -10.21 -3.79
C GLY A 159 -1.39 -8.86 -3.37
N PRO A 160 -1.68 -8.37 -2.14
CA PRO A 160 -1.33 -7.00 -1.73
C PRO A 160 0.18 -6.70 -1.82
N THR A 161 1.03 -7.68 -1.49
CA THR A 161 2.49 -7.53 -1.53
C THR A 161 3.06 -7.36 -2.95
N GLN A 162 2.36 -7.82 -4.00
CA GLN A 162 2.76 -7.56 -5.38
C GLN A 162 2.52 -6.10 -5.77
N VAL A 163 1.40 -5.53 -5.32
CA VAL A 163 1.08 -4.11 -5.55
C VAL A 163 2.09 -3.22 -4.83
N MET A 164 2.45 -3.53 -3.58
CA MET A 164 3.46 -2.77 -2.83
C MET A 164 4.80 -2.76 -3.58
N ARG A 165 5.29 -3.92 -4.06
CA ARG A 165 6.53 -4.01 -4.85
C ARG A 165 6.50 -3.17 -6.13
N MET A 166 5.36 -3.10 -6.82
CA MET A 166 5.21 -2.23 -8.00
C MET A 166 5.27 -0.75 -7.64
N GLU A 167 4.78 -0.38 -6.46
CA GLU A 167 4.86 1.00 -5.95
C GLU A 167 6.25 1.34 -5.43
N HIS A 168 6.97 0.39 -4.84
CA HIS A 168 8.38 0.58 -4.46
C HIS A 168 9.26 0.94 -5.66
N VAL A 169 9.02 0.33 -6.82
CA VAL A 169 9.70 0.71 -8.06
C VAL A 169 9.44 2.19 -8.39
N GLN A 170 8.18 2.63 -8.30
CA GLN A 170 7.81 4.04 -8.54
C GLN A 170 8.41 4.98 -7.49
N ILE A 171 8.42 4.60 -6.22
CA ILE A 171 9.03 5.37 -5.13
C ILE A 171 10.53 5.56 -5.40
N ARG A 172 11.26 4.50 -5.77
CA ARG A 172 12.68 4.56 -6.13
C ARG A 172 12.93 5.44 -7.35
N GLU A 173 12.03 5.43 -8.34
CA GLU A 173 12.10 6.36 -9.48
C GLU A 173 11.94 7.82 -9.05
N ARG A 174 10.95 8.13 -8.21
CA ARG A 174 10.73 9.49 -7.69
C ARG A 174 11.89 9.98 -6.83
N MET A 175 12.49 9.10 -6.02
CA MET A 175 13.72 9.44 -5.27
C MET A 175 14.85 9.86 -6.21
N ARG A 176 15.04 9.14 -7.34
CA ARG A 176 16.05 9.51 -8.35
C ARG A 176 15.76 10.84 -9.02
N GLU A 177 14.49 11.15 -9.30
CA GLU A 177 14.09 12.46 -9.85
C GLU A 177 14.43 13.61 -8.90
N ALA A 178 14.11 13.46 -7.61
CA ALA A 178 14.44 14.45 -6.58
C ALA A 178 15.96 14.63 -6.39
N ALA A 179 16.73 13.53 -6.38
CA ALA A 179 18.19 13.58 -6.35
C ALA A 179 18.75 14.37 -7.55
N GLY A 180 18.22 14.14 -8.75
CA GLY A 180 18.63 14.89 -9.94
C GLY A 180 18.34 16.39 -9.86
N SER A 181 17.25 16.80 -9.19
CA SER A 181 16.96 18.22 -8.96
C SER A 181 17.93 18.87 -7.97
N LEU A 182 18.40 18.13 -6.97
CA LEU A 182 19.47 18.57 -6.06
C LEU A 182 20.80 18.76 -6.81
N ASP A 183 21.17 17.82 -7.69
CA ASP A 183 22.40 17.91 -8.49
C ASP A 183 22.41 19.12 -9.43
N ARG A 184 21.22 19.55 -9.91
CA ARG A 184 21.05 20.74 -10.76
C ARG A 184 20.87 22.03 -9.98
N GLU A 185 20.87 21.99 -8.65
CA GLU A 185 20.57 23.13 -7.79
C GLU A 185 19.24 23.81 -8.16
N ASP A 186 18.21 22.99 -8.43
CA ASP A 186 16.89 23.42 -8.89
C ASP A 186 15.85 23.26 -7.78
N ALA A 187 15.69 24.30 -6.96
CA ALA A 187 14.72 24.30 -5.85
C ALA A 187 13.26 24.09 -6.32
N GLY A 188 12.89 24.64 -7.48
CA GLY A 188 11.53 24.50 -8.02
C GLY A 188 11.26 23.07 -8.49
N GLY A 189 12.20 22.49 -9.24
CA GLY A 189 12.14 21.09 -9.65
C GLY A 189 12.22 20.12 -8.47
N LEU A 190 12.98 20.46 -7.41
CA LEU A 190 13.04 19.66 -6.20
C LEU A 190 11.69 19.65 -5.46
N ALA A 191 11.08 20.80 -5.22
CA ALA A 191 9.78 20.89 -4.57
C ALA A 191 8.69 20.11 -5.32
N ALA A 192 8.69 20.18 -6.67
CA ALA A 192 7.78 19.38 -7.49
C ALA A 192 8.03 17.87 -7.35
N ALA A 193 9.30 17.44 -7.37
CA ALA A 193 9.67 16.03 -7.24
C ALA A 193 9.34 15.48 -5.84
N VAL A 194 9.65 16.23 -4.77
CA VAL A 194 9.32 15.87 -3.38
C VAL A 194 7.81 15.81 -3.18
N GLY A 195 7.04 16.77 -3.69
CA GLY A 195 5.58 16.74 -3.64
C GLY A 195 4.99 15.48 -4.31
N GLY A 196 5.51 15.10 -5.48
CA GLY A 196 5.13 13.87 -6.16
C GLY A 196 5.49 12.59 -5.38
N LEU A 197 6.67 12.55 -4.77
CA LEU A 197 7.10 11.45 -3.90
C LEU A 197 6.18 11.31 -2.67
N THR A 198 5.90 12.41 -1.96
CA THR A 198 5.04 12.43 -0.78
C THR A 198 3.62 11.96 -1.11
N GLN A 199 3.08 12.29 -2.28
CA GLN A 199 1.77 11.80 -2.70
C GLN A 199 1.74 10.28 -2.86
N VAL A 200 2.76 9.70 -3.50
CA VAL A 200 2.87 8.24 -3.67
C VAL A 200 3.03 7.56 -2.31
N LEU A 201 3.95 8.06 -1.48
CA LEU A 201 4.20 7.54 -0.12
C LEU A 201 2.95 7.61 0.75
N SER A 202 2.20 8.71 0.74
CA SER A 202 0.99 8.83 1.56
C SER A 202 -0.04 7.74 1.26
N VAL A 203 -0.28 7.44 -0.03
CA VAL A 203 -1.21 6.38 -0.42
C VAL A 203 -0.63 5.00 -0.12
N HIS A 204 0.67 4.82 -0.33
CA HIS A 204 1.42 3.60 -0.05
C HIS A 204 1.37 3.23 1.44
N ASN A 205 1.87 4.12 2.31
CA ASN A 205 1.92 3.96 3.76
C ASN A 205 0.53 3.71 4.33
N MET A 206 -0.52 4.37 3.82
CA MET A 206 -1.89 4.11 4.26
C MET A 206 -2.28 2.62 4.09
N LYS A 207 -1.90 1.97 2.98
CA LYS A 207 -2.19 0.54 2.76
C LYS A 207 -1.38 -0.33 3.70
N GLU A 208 -0.14 0.02 4.00
CA GLU A 208 0.69 -0.73 4.93
C GLU A 208 0.19 -0.62 6.37
N GLU A 209 0.06 0.60 6.86
CA GLU A 209 -0.28 0.90 8.25
C GLU A 209 -1.68 0.42 8.61
N HIS A 210 -2.65 0.57 7.70
CA HIS A 210 -4.03 0.19 7.99
C HIS A 210 -4.36 -1.26 7.61
N MET A 211 -3.54 -1.90 6.77
CA MET A 211 -3.82 -3.25 6.26
C MET A 211 -2.67 -4.20 6.50
N LEU A 212 -1.53 -4.00 5.83
CA LEU A 212 -0.50 -5.03 5.75
C LEU A 212 0.19 -5.29 7.09
N TYR A 213 0.54 -4.24 7.84
CA TYR A 213 1.20 -4.40 9.14
C TYR A 213 0.25 -5.02 10.18
N PRO A 214 -1.01 -4.53 10.37
CA PRO A 214 -1.95 -5.17 11.28
C PRO A 214 -2.25 -6.62 10.90
N MET A 215 -2.30 -6.94 9.60
CA MET A 215 -2.48 -8.32 9.16
C MET A 215 -1.26 -9.19 9.47
N SER A 216 -0.05 -8.66 9.30
CA SER A 216 1.19 -9.35 9.64
C SER A 216 1.29 -9.61 11.15
N ASP A 217 0.95 -8.61 11.96
CA ASP A 217 0.86 -8.73 13.42
C ASP A 217 -0.20 -9.74 13.87
N ARG A 218 -1.25 -10.00 13.06
CA ARG A 218 -2.26 -11.03 13.33
C ARG A 218 -1.82 -12.42 12.85
N ALA A 219 -1.22 -12.50 11.68
CA ALA A 219 -0.84 -13.75 11.01
C ALA A 219 0.35 -14.44 11.68
N VAL A 220 1.28 -13.67 12.23
CA VAL A 220 2.48 -14.19 12.92
C VAL A 220 2.38 -13.84 14.40
N GLN A 221 2.50 -14.83 15.28
CA GLN A 221 2.32 -14.65 16.73
C GLN A 221 3.47 -15.25 17.55
N GLY A 222 3.60 -14.81 18.80
CA GLY A 222 4.51 -15.41 19.78
C GLY A 222 5.99 -15.21 19.44
N GLU A 223 6.77 -16.29 19.53
CA GLU A 223 8.22 -16.22 19.29
C GLU A 223 8.57 -15.90 17.83
N ALA A 224 7.82 -16.46 16.87
CA ALA A 224 8.02 -16.17 15.45
C ALA A 224 7.82 -14.68 15.14
N HIS A 225 6.86 -14.03 15.81
CA HIS A 225 6.60 -12.60 15.67
C HIS A 225 7.74 -11.74 16.22
N ARG A 226 8.27 -12.09 17.41
CA ARG A 226 9.45 -11.41 17.96
C ARG A 226 10.66 -11.51 17.03
N GLN A 227 10.90 -12.69 16.45
CA GLN A 227 11.99 -12.91 15.51
C GLN A 227 11.79 -12.12 14.21
N LEU A 228 10.56 -12.00 13.72
CA LEU A 228 10.22 -11.15 12.57
C LEU A 228 10.61 -9.69 12.84
N VAL A 229 10.17 -9.12 13.96
CA VAL A 229 10.49 -7.73 14.32
C VAL A 229 12.00 -7.51 14.49
N GLN A 230 12.72 -8.47 15.08
CA GLN A 230 14.18 -8.41 15.17
C GLN A 230 14.87 -8.42 13.81
N ARG A 231 14.39 -9.25 12.87
CA ARG A 231 14.92 -9.29 11.50
C ARG A 231 14.64 -7.99 10.74
N LEU A 232 13.46 -7.39 10.92
CA LEU A 232 13.15 -6.08 10.34
C LEU A 232 14.13 -5.02 10.83
N ARG A 233 14.33 -4.93 12.15
CA ARG A 233 15.30 -4.01 12.78
C ARG A 233 16.71 -4.19 12.24
N ALA A 234 17.15 -5.43 12.08
CA ALA A 234 18.50 -5.72 11.58
C ALA A 234 18.73 -5.17 10.16
N VAL A 235 17.71 -5.12 9.32
CA VAL A 235 17.81 -4.58 7.96
C VAL A 235 17.71 -3.06 7.97
N THR A 236 16.72 -2.48 8.65
CA THR A 236 16.49 -1.02 8.68
C THR A 236 17.58 -0.23 9.40
N GLU A 237 18.21 -0.82 10.42
CA GLU A 237 19.26 -0.20 11.23
C GLU A 237 20.69 -0.55 10.73
N ALA A 238 20.80 -1.35 9.66
CA ALA A 238 22.10 -1.66 9.07
C ALA A 238 22.82 -0.37 8.65
N THR A 239 24.06 -0.21 9.12
CA THR A 239 24.93 0.88 8.68
C THR A 239 25.47 0.54 7.29
N PRO A 240 25.51 1.49 6.35
CA PRO A 240 26.13 1.29 5.03
C PRO A 240 27.62 0.94 5.11
#